data_AF-A0A538DUI6-F1
#
_entry.id   AF-A0A538DUI6-F1
#
_cell.length_a   1.000
_cell.length_b   1.000
_cell.length_c   1.000
_cell.angle_alpha   90.00
_cell.angle_beta   90.00
_cell.angle_gamma   90.00
#
_symmetry.space_group_name_H-M   'P 1'
#
loop_
_entity.id
_entity.type
_entity.pdbx_description
1 polymer ?
#
loop_
_entity_poly.entity_id
_entity_poly.type
_entity_poly.pdbx_seq_one_letter_code
_entity_poly.pdbx_strand_id
1 'polypeptide(L)'
;MRSGIAVGGVAALVSNFFLGQGVWTPWQMLAWGACGAAGAAAAPLLRRRVVLAAFCFVLGMGFSSFMDVWNWLAFYDQHTWQTFVAVQARGLPFDLAHAIGNVVIAFVAGPELRRLLERYGRRLKAEVVWA
;
A
#
# COMPACT_ATOMS: atom_id res chain seq x y z
N MET A 1 5.13 11.66 -6.37
CA MET A 1 3.68 11.36 -6.30
C MET A 1 3.22 10.51 -7.48
N ARG A 2 3.21 11.02 -8.73
CA ARG A 2 2.74 10.28 -9.92
C ARG A 2 3.28 8.86 -10.06
N SER A 3 4.61 8.70 -9.96
CA SER A 3 5.25 7.38 -10.05
C SER A 3 4.83 6.42 -8.93
N GLY A 4 4.59 6.91 -7.71
CA GLY A 4 4.16 6.07 -6.60
C GLY A 4 2.73 5.55 -6.78
N ILE A 5 1.81 6.41 -7.25
CA ILE A 5 0.43 6.03 -7.56
C ILE A 5 0.41 4.99 -8.68
N ALA A 6 1.15 5.26 -9.77
CA ALA A 6 1.22 4.37 -10.92
C ALA A 6 1.82 3.01 -10.55
N VAL A 7 2.94 2.99 -9.82
CA VAL A 7 3.57 1.74 -9.36
C VAL A 7 2.62 0.95 -8.45
N GLY A 8 1.93 1.60 -7.51
CA GLY A 8 0.96 0.92 -6.63
C GLY A 8 -0.20 0.29 -7.40
N GLY A 9 -0.82 1.04 -8.31
CA GLY A 9 -1.93 0.53 -9.13
C GLY A 9 -1.50 -0.58 -10.08
N VAL A 10 -0.37 -0.42 -10.77
CA VAL A 10 0.15 -1.44 -11.69
C VAL A 10 0.60 -2.69 -10.94
N ALA A 11 1.22 -2.54 -9.76
CA ALA A 11 1.62 -3.68 -8.94
C ALA A 11 0.42 -4.55 -8.55
N ALA A 12 -0.72 -3.95 -8.16
CA ALA A 12 -1.97 -4.67 -7.85
C ALA A 12 -2.49 -5.45 -9.05
N LEU A 13 -2.55 -4.78 -10.21
CA LEU A 13 -3.01 -5.41 -11.43
C LEU A 13 -2.11 -6.59 -11.83
N VAL A 14 -0.79 -6.38 -11.78
CA VAL A 14 0.20 -7.39 -12.19
C VAL A 14 0.25 -8.56 -11.21
N SER A 15 0.24 -8.31 -9.90
CA SER A 15 0.22 -9.38 -8.90
C SER A 15 -0.98 -10.29 -9.08
N ASN A 16 -2.14 -9.72 -9.42
CA ASN A 16 -3.37 -10.47 -9.60
C ASN A 16 -3.41 -11.33 -10.87
N PHE A 17 -2.51 -11.14 -11.84
CA PHE A 17 -2.34 -12.16 -12.90
C PHE A 17 -1.80 -13.48 -12.36
N PHE A 18 -1.08 -13.44 -11.23
CA PHE A 18 -0.55 -14.64 -10.56
C PHE A 18 -1.45 -15.10 -9.41
N LEU A 19 -2.03 -14.17 -8.66
CA LEU A 19 -2.86 -14.45 -7.48
C LEU A 19 -4.35 -14.67 -7.80
N GLY A 20 -4.76 -14.39 -9.05
CA GLY A 20 -6.16 -14.39 -9.48
C GLY A 20 -6.73 -12.97 -9.58
N GLN A 21 -7.37 -12.68 -10.71
CA GLN A 21 -8.10 -11.43 -10.93
C GLN A 21 -9.52 -11.56 -10.38
N GLY A 22 -10.11 -10.45 -9.95
CA GLY A 22 -11.49 -10.44 -9.50
C GLY A 22 -12.05 -9.04 -9.29
N VAL A 23 -13.29 -8.98 -8.81
CA VAL A 23 -14.01 -7.72 -8.53
C VAL A 23 -13.29 -6.83 -7.51
N TRP A 24 -12.39 -7.40 -6.71
CA TRP A 24 -11.54 -6.67 -5.76
C TRP A 24 -10.40 -5.90 -6.41
N THR A 25 -9.98 -6.27 -7.63
CA THR A 25 -8.75 -5.72 -8.23
C THR A 25 -8.76 -4.20 -8.37
N PRO A 26 -9.83 -3.54 -8.88
CA PRO A 26 -9.85 -2.07 -8.95
C PRO A 26 -9.68 -1.40 -7.59
N TRP A 27 -10.21 -2.00 -6.53
CA TRP A 27 -10.13 -1.50 -5.16
C TRP A 27 -8.72 -1.66 -4.59
N GLN A 28 -8.05 -2.78 -4.87
CA GLN A 28 -6.64 -2.96 -4.54
C GLN A 28 -5.75 -1.96 -5.29
N MET A 29 -6.02 -1.74 -6.59
CA MET A 29 -5.28 -0.75 -7.39
C MET A 29 -5.43 0.65 -6.80
N LEU A 30 -6.65 1.04 -6.42
CA LEU A 30 -6.93 2.31 -5.78
C LEU A 30 -6.19 2.44 -4.43
N ALA A 31 -6.29 1.42 -3.57
CA ALA A 31 -5.72 1.45 -2.23
C ALA A 31 -4.18 1.43 -2.23
N TRP A 32 -3.53 0.61 -3.07
CA TRP A 32 -2.07 0.65 -3.23
C TRP A 32 -1.60 1.92 -3.95
N GLY A 33 -2.37 2.44 -4.91
CA GLY A 33 -2.13 3.75 -5.50
C GLY A 33 -2.14 4.87 -4.44
N ALA A 34 -3.13 4.84 -3.54
CA ALA A 34 -3.23 5.78 -2.41
C ALA A 34 -2.07 5.64 -1.42
N CYS A 35 -1.60 4.42 -1.14
CA CYS A 35 -0.38 4.19 -0.37
C CYS A 35 0.84 4.86 -1.02
N GLY A 36 0.97 4.78 -2.34
CA GLY A 36 2.01 5.46 -3.11
C GLY A 36 1.91 6.99 -3.04
N ALA A 37 0.69 7.55 -3.05
CA ALA A 37 0.45 8.97 -2.84
C ALA A 37 0.84 9.41 -1.42
N ALA A 38 0.41 8.67 -0.40
CA ALA A 38 0.72 8.94 1.00
C ALA A 38 2.23 8.88 1.27
N GLY A 39 2.92 7.87 0.73
CA GLY A 39 4.38 7.77 0.82
C GLY A 39 5.11 8.94 0.17
N ALA A 40 4.57 9.48 -0.93
CA ALA A 40 5.12 10.68 -1.56
C ALA A 40 4.88 11.94 -0.72
N ALA A 41 3.70 12.08 -0.10
CA ALA A 41 3.37 13.22 0.78
C ALA A 41 4.22 13.22 2.06
N ALA A 42 4.51 12.04 2.62
CA ALA A 42 5.31 11.89 3.83
C ALA A 42 6.83 11.78 3.59
N ALA A 43 7.29 11.85 2.34
CA ALA A 43 8.65 11.47 1.94
C ALA A 43 9.80 12.02 2.82
N PRO A 44 9.80 13.29 3.27
CA PRO A 44 10.86 13.81 4.14
C PRO A 44 10.97 13.07 5.48
N LEU A 45 9.82 12.66 6.04
CA LEU A 45 9.71 11.98 7.33
C LEU A 45 10.16 10.51 7.22
N LEU A 46 9.91 9.89 6.07
CA LEU A 46 10.22 8.48 5.80
C LEU A 46 11.72 8.19 5.61
N ARG A 47 12.60 9.19 5.80
CA ARG A 47 14.06 9.00 5.85
C ARG A 47 14.51 8.23 7.10
N ARG A 48 13.76 8.35 8.20
CA ARG A 48 14.05 7.64 9.45
C ARG A 48 13.50 6.21 9.39
N ARG A 49 14.35 5.21 9.67
CA ARG A 49 14.01 3.78 9.55
C ARG A 49 12.77 3.38 10.35
N VAL A 50 12.69 3.83 11.61
CA VAL A 50 11.56 3.56 12.50
C VAL A 50 10.28 4.22 12.00
N VAL A 51 10.37 5.47 11.52
CA VAL A 51 9.22 6.21 10.97
C VAL A 51 8.70 5.53 9.70
N LEU A 52 9.60 5.07 8.82
CA LEU A 52 9.20 4.31 7.63
C LEU A 52 8.46 3.02 8.01
N ALA A 53 8.98 2.24 8.96
CA ALA A 53 8.35 1.01 9.40
C ALA A 53 6.97 1.24 10.05
N ALA A 54 6.86 2.23 10.94
CA ALA A 54 5.59 2.61 11.56
C ALA A 54 4.59 3.14 10.51
N PHE A 55 5.06 3.89 9.52
CA PHE A 55 4.23 4.37 8.42
C PHE A 55 3.70 3.20 7.56
N CYS A 56 4.56 2.22 7.25
CA CYS A 56 4.15 1.00 6.55
C CYS A 56 3.17 0.14 7.36
N PHE A 57 3.27 0.12 8.70
CA PHE A 57 2.27 -0.51 9.57
C PHE A 57 0.89 0.15 9.40
N VAL A 58 0.84 1.48 9.53
CA VAL A 58 -0.40 2.27 9.43
C VAL A 58 -1.02 2.09 8.04
N LEU A 59 -0.23 2.15 6.97
CA LEU A 59 -0.72 1.90 5.62
C LEU A 59 -1.18 0.45 5.40
N GLY A 60 -0.49 -0.52 6.00
CA GLY A 60 -0.91 -1.93 5.96
C GLY A 60 -2.28 -2.13 6.60
N MET A 61 -2.47 -1.62 7.82
CA MET A 61 -3.77 -1.63 8.50
C MET A 61 -4.83 -0.87 7.70
N GLY A 62 -4.52 0.33 7.21
CA GLY A 62 -5.45 1.14 6.44
C GLY A 62 -5.87 0.48 5.12
N PHE A 63 -4.93 -0.16 4.41
CA PHE A 63 -5.22 -0.95 3.22
C PHE A 63 -6.13 -2.13 3.56
N SER A 64 -5.79 -2.92 4.57
CA SER A 64 -6.58 -4.12 4.89
C SER A 64 -7.97 -3.75 5.37
N SER A 65 -8.11 -2.77 6.25
CA SER A 65 -9.43 -2.28 6.69
C SER A 65 -10.26 -1.71 5.53
N PHE A 66 -9.64 -1.05 4.54
CA PHE A 66 -10.34 -0.62 3.34
C PHE A 66 -10.86 -1.80 2.51
N MET A 67 -10.04 -2.85 2.37
CA MET A 67 -10.43 -4.07 1.67
C MET A 67 -11.51 -4.85 2.42
N ASP A 68 -11.49 -4.86 3.75
CA ASP A 68 -12.53 -5.46 4.59
C ASP A 68 -13.87 -4.73 4.45
N VAL A 69 -13.84 -3.39 4.44
CA VAL A 69 -15.04 -2.57 4.15
C VAL A 69 -15.59 -2.89 2.77
N TRP A 70 -14.72 -2.98 1.76
CA TRP A 70 -15.15 -3.37 0.42
C TRP A 70 -15.77 -4.78 0.40
N ASN A 71 -15.14 -5.75 1.06
CA ASN A 71 -15.63 -7.12 1.14
C ASN A 71 -17.01 -7.19 1.82
N TRP A 72 -17.19 -6.43 2.90
CA TRP A 72 -18.49 -6.28 3.56
C TRP A 72 -19.55 -5.73 2.61
N LEU A 73 -19.25 -4.64 1.90
CA LEU A 73 -20.16 -4.01 0.94
C LEU A 73 -20.50 -4.92 -0.26
N ALA A 74 -19.57 -5.77 -0.68
CA ALA A 74 -19.71 -6.57 -1.89
C ALA A 74 -20.45 -7.90 -1.65
N PHE A 75 -20.32 -8.49 -0.46
CA PHE A 75 -20.75 -9.88 -0.21
C PHE A 75 -21.72 -10.08 0.95
N TYR A 76 -22.07 -9.02 1.71
CA TYR A 76 -23.06 -9.12 2.77
C TYR A 76 -24.37 -8.45 2.37
N ASP A 77 -25.49 -9.18 2.49
CA ASP A 77 -26.81 -8.66 2.15
C ASP A 77 -27.27 -7.58 3.15
N GLN A 78 -26.99 -7.82 4.43
CA GLN A 78 -27.39 -6.92 5.53
C GLN A 78 -26.22 -6.05 5.96
N HIS A 79 -26.38 -4.74 5.81
CA HIS A 79 -25.39 -3.75 6.20
C HIS A 79 -25.67 -3.23 7.62
N THR A 80 -25.48 -4.10 8.61
CA THR A 80 -25.68 -3.78 10.02
C THR A 80 -24.35 -3.66 10.78
N TRP A 81 -24.36 -2.97 11.92
CA TRP A 81 -23.18 -2.85 12.78
C TRP A 81 -22.63 -4.22 13.21
N GLN A 82 -23.50 -5.19 13.44
CA GLN A 82 -23.11 -6.55 13.85
C GLN A 82 -22.32 -7.26 12.75
N THR A 83 -22.80 -7.19 11.50
CA THR A 83 -22.09 -7.81 10.35
C THR A 83 -20.76 -7.12 10.06
N PHE A 84 -20.72 -5.78 10.16
CA PHE A 84 -19.49 -5.01 10.00
C PHE A 84 -18.42 -5.41 11.01
N VAL A 85 -18.77 -5.43 12.31
CA VAL A 85 -17.84 -5.85 13.37
C VAL A 85 -17.42 -7.31 13.19
N ALA A 86 -18.32 -8.19 12.74
CA ALA A 86 -17.97 -9.58 12.46
C ALA A 86 -16.95 -9.73 11.32
N VAL A 87 -17.06 -8.94 10.24
CA VAL A 87 -16.07 -8.92 9.16
C VAL A 87 -14.72 -8.42 9.67
N GLN A 88 -14.69 -7.25 10.32
CA GLN A 88 -13.47 -6.68 10.88
C GLN A 88 -12.79 -7.62 11.89
N ALA A 89 -13.54 -8.28 12.76
CA ALA A 89 -12.99 -9.19 13.76
C ALA A 89 -12.37 -10.44 13.12
N ARG A 90 -12.95 -10.95 12.01
CA ARG A 90 -12.42 -12.09 11.26
C ARG A 90 -11.19 -11.70 10.41
N GLY A 91 -11.16 -10.49 9.88
CA GLY A 91 -10.03 -9.96 9.10
C GLY A 91 -8.82 -9.63 9.98
N LEU A 92 -9.04 -9.20 11.23
CA LEU A 92 -8.01 -8.67 12.12
C LEU A 92 -6.70 -9.49 12.21
N PRO A 93 -6.72 -10.84 12.32
CA PRO A 93 -5.48 -11.62 12.33
C PRO A 93 -4.68 -11.48 11.03
N PHE A 94 -5.36 -11.44 9.88
CA PHE A 94 -4.74 -11.25 8.57
C PHE A 94 -4.25 -9.81 8.39
N ASP A 95 -5.01 -8.83 8.87
CA ASP A 95 -4.63 -7.41 8.86
C ASP A 95 -3.35 -7.18 9.65
N LEU A 96 -3.28 -7.75 10.85
CA LEU A 96 -2.09 -7.68 11.70
C LEU A 96 -0.91 -8.40 11.06
N ALA A 97 -1.11 -9.60 10.50
CA ALA A 97 -0.04 -10.32 9.81
C ALA A 97 0.51 -9.52 8.62
N HIS A 98 -0.37 -8.90 7.83
CA HIS A 98 0.00 -8.04 6.71
C HIS A 98 0.77 -6.79 7.20
N ALA A 99 0.25 -6.08 8.21
CA ALA A 99 0.88 -4.87 8.73
C ALA A 99 2.24 -5.16 9.39
N ILE A 100 2.37 -6.28 10.12
CA ILE A 100 3.64 -6.74 10.70
C ILE A 100 4.62 -7.14 9.59
N GLY A 101 4.17 -7.85 8.55
CA GLY A 101 4.99 -8.16 7.39
C GLY A 101 5.56 -6.90 6.73
N ASN A 102 4.73 -5.87 6.58
CA ASN A 102 5.15 -4.56 6.07
C ASN A 102 6.19 -3.89 6.98
N VAL A 103 6.03 -3.95 8.30
CA VAL A 103 7.04 -3.47 9.26
C VAL A 103 8.37 -4.18 9.08
N VAL A 104 8.36 -5.52 9.03
CA VAL A 104 9.57 -6.32 8.89
C VAL A 104 10.30 -5.98 7.60
N ILE A 105 9.59 -5.94 6.47
CA ILE A 105 10.18 -5.62 5.16
C ILE A 105 10.70 -4.18 5.13
N ALA A 106 9.91 -3.21 5.61
CA ALA A 106 10.31 -1.81 5.66
C ALA A 106 11.52 -1.59 6.57
N PHE A 107 11.59 -2.31 7.68
CA PHE A 107 12.72 -2.23 8.60
C PHE A 107 13.96 -2.87 7.97
N VAL A 108 13.87 -4.08 7.43
CA VAL A 108 15.04 -4.82 6.88
C VAL A 108 15.52 -4.23 5.55
N ALA A 109 14.64 -4.08 4.57
CA ALA A 109 14.99 -3.72 3.19
C ALA A 109 14.78 -2.23 2.87
N GLY A 110 13.97 -1.50 3.64
CA GLY A 110 13.60 -0.11 3.34
C GLY A 110 14.77 0.86 3.17
N PRO A 111 15.81 0.85 4.02
CA PRO A 111 16.97 1.75 3.86
C PRO A 111 17.69 1.55 2.52
N GLU A 112 17.93 0.30 2.11
CA GLU A 112 18.63 -0.02 0.87
C GLU A 112 17.76 0.28 -0.36
N LEU A 113 16.47 -0.09 -0.30
CA LEU A 113 15.53 0.23 -1.38
C LEU A 113 15.44 1.74 -1.61
N ARG A 114 15.38 2.54 -0.54
CA ARG A 114 15.37 4.01 -0.64
C ARG A 114 16.65 4.53 -1.28
N ARG A 115 17.84 4.07 -0.84
CA ARG A 115 19.12 4.48 -1.43
C ARG A 115 19.17 4.19 -2.92
N LEU A 116 18.67 3.02 -3.33
CA LEU A 116 18.59 2.61 -4.73
C LEU A 116 17.65 3.53 -5.53
N LEU A 117 16.44 3.78 -5.01
CA LEU A 117 15.47 4.67 -5.66
C LEU A 117 15.98 6.11 -5.76
N GLU A 118 16.64 6.65 -4.73
CA GLU A 118 17.27 7.98 -4.76
C GLU A 118 18.42 8.06 -5.77
N ARG A 119 19.21 6.98 -5.91
CA ARG A 119 20.28 6.88 -6.91
C ARG A 119 19.74 6.90 -8.33
N TYR A 120 18.73 6.10 -8.64
CA TYR A 120 18.13 6.05 -9.98
C TYR A 120 17.30 7.31 -10.28
N GLY A 121 16.58 7.84 -9.30
CA GLY A 121 15.80 9.07 -9.44
C GLY A 121 16.65 10.28 -9.84
N ARG A 122 17.90 10.37 -9.34
CA ARG A 122 18.85 11.40 -9.76
C ARG A 122 19.31 11.27 -11.22
N ARG A 123 19.38 10.05 -11.76
CA ARG A 123 19.77 9.80 -13.17
C ARG A 123 18.64 10.07 -14.15
N LEU A 124 17.39 9.85 -13.73
CA LEU A 124 16.20 10.05 -14.56
C LEU A 124 15.78 11.52 -14.66
N LYS A 125 16.18 12.36 -13.71
CA LYS A 125 16.07 13.83 -13.82
C LYS A 125 17.21 14.38 -14.67
N ALA A 126 17.27 14.01 -15.94
CA ALA A 126 18.07 14.76 -16.90
C ALA A 126 17.28 16.01 -17.28
N GLU A 127 17.80 17.19 -16.93
CA GLU A 127 17.26 18.44 -17.46
C GLU A 127 17.48 18.42 -18.97
N VAL A 128 16.40 18.60 -19.74
CA VAL A 128 16.49 18.89 -21.16
C VAL A 128 17.05 20.31 -21.24
N VAL A 129 18.38 20.40 -21.32
CA VAL A 129 19.06 21.65 -21.64
C VAL A 129 18.78 21.91 -23.11
N TRP A 130 17.81 22.78 -23.38
CA TRP A 130 17.64 23.36 -24.70
C TRP A 130 18.82 24.30 -24.92
N ALA A 131 19.72 23.89 -25.82
CA ALA A 131 20.78 24.73 -26.36
C ALA A 131 20.26 25.57 -27.53
#